data_AF-A0A7H1BK08-F1
#
_entry.id   AF-A0A7H1BK08-F1
#
_cell.length_a   1.000
_cell.length_b   1.000
_cell.length_c   1.000
_cell.angle_alpha   90.00
_cell.angle_beta   90.00
_cell.angle_gamma   90.00
#
_symmetry.space_group_name_H-M   'P 1'
#
loop_
_entity.id
_entity.type
_entity.pdbx_description
1 polymer ?
#
loop_
_entity_poly.entity_id
_entity_poly.type
_entity_poly.pdbx_seq_one_letter_code
_entity_poly.pdbx_strand_id
1 'polypeptide(L)'
;MGAAFVCASVFAAAGPALADDASDMSAQELADAAKKELTDAKSLHVKLTERTDERELRTPSSFDLRLDEDGNCTGSLTMGTGGADGGSLDLVKRGDEVWMKPDATFWKAQVPGGAGELAAQLFDGRYVHGTTDDPMLDGLSDVCDLDSFRGELENGSGGSGPDHLTKGDETTVRGTDVVPLTGREHGKDFTLYVASDEPHQLVRATVKGTDESVTMTLTDYGKPVPDETPSADQSVDISKLRDMAPDETPRAGA
;
A
#
# COMPACT_ATOMS: atom_id res chain seq x y z
N MET A 1 -3.93 4.06 -12.17
CA MET A 1 -3.67 2.61 -12.11
C MET A 1 -2.37 2.44 -11.32
N GLY A 2 -2.48 2.30 -10.01
CA GLY A 2 -1.34 2.30 -9.10
C GLY A 2 -0.50 1.03 -9.20
N ALA A 3 0.66 1.02 -8.57
CA ALA A 3 1.63 -0.07 -8.62
C ALA A 3 1.13 -1.44 -8.12
N ALA A 4 0.11 -1.44 -7.27
CA ALA A 4 -0.59 -2.67 -6.87
C ALA A 4 -1.10 -3.43 -8.10
N PHE A 5 -1.54 -2.70 -9.13
CA PHE A 5 -2.01 -3.25 -10.40
C PHE A 5 -0.92 -3.91 -11.24
N VAL A 6 0.37 -3.55 -11.06
CA VAL A 6 1.50 -4.12 -11.83
C VAL A 6 2.17 -5.28 -11.10
N CYS A 7 2.12 -5.35 -9.77
CA CYS A 7 2.64 -6.53 -9.04
C CYS A 7 1.72 -7.75 -9.17
N ALA A 8 0.47 -7.52 -9.53
CA ALA A 8 -0.58 -8.50 -9.57
C ALA A 8 -0.55 -9.46 -10.78
N SER A 9 -0.08 -8.96 -11.91
CA SER A 9 -0.12 -9.68 -13.18
C SER A 9 1.10 -10.58 -13.42
N VAL A 10 2.09 -10.54 -12.54
CA VAL A 10 3.36 -11.24 -12.69
C VAL A 10 3.23 -12.78 -12.63
N PHE A 11 2.12 -13.29 -12.08
CA PHE A 11 1.99 -14.70 -11.72
C PHE A 11 1.23 -15.57 -12.73
N ALA A 12 0.89 -15.04 -13.92
CA ALA A 12 0.06 -15.73 -14.91
C ALA A 12 0.82 -16.13 -16.18
N ALA A 13 2.08 -16.58 -16.06
CA ALA A 13 2.87 -17.04 -17.20
C ALA A 13 2.83 -18.57 -17.34
N ALA A 14 1.90 -19.08 -18.17
CA ALA A 14 1.92 -20.46 -18.64
C ALA A 14 2.65 -20.54 -20.00
N GLY A 15 3.97 -20.35 -19.98
CA GLY A 15 4.86 -20.53 -21.14
C GLY A 15 5.80 -21.73 -20.93
N PRO A 16 6.30 -22.39 -21.99
CA PRO A 16 7.19 -23.53 -21.84
C PRO A 16 8.49 -23.10 -21.15
N ALA A 17 8.71 -23.63 -19.95
CA ALA A 17 9.92 -23.44 -19.17
C ALA A 17 11.13 -23.95 -19.97
N LEU A 18 11.99 -23.05 -20.41
CA LEU A 18 13.36 -23.41 -20.77
C LEU A 18 14.08 -23.64 -19.44
N ALA A 19 14.58 -24.87 -19.26
CA ALA A 19 15.23 -25.31 -18.04
C ALA A 19 16.46 -24.44 -17.74
N ASP A 20 16.34 -23.59 -16.73
CA ASP A 20 17.49 -23.13 -15.94
C ASP A 20 17.95 -24.28 -15.04
N ASP A 21 19.24 -24.28 -14.70
CA ASP A 21 20.03 -25.36 -14.13
C ASP A 21 19.29 -26.33 -13.18
N ALA A 22 19.54 -27.63 -13.39
CA ALA A 22 18.87 -28.77 -12.77
C ALA A 22 19.12 -28.96 -11.24
N SER A 23 19.30 -27.88 -10.48
CA SER A 23 19.48 -27.95 -9.02
C SER A 23 18.81 -26.85 -8.18
N ASP A 24 18.06 -25.90 -8.76
CA ASP A 24 17.26 -24.93 -7.97
C ASP A 24 15.95 -24.58 -8.71
N MET A 25 14.94 -24.09 -7.96
CA MET A 25 13.63 -23.67 -8.51
C MET A 25 13.79 -22.69 -9.68
N SER A 26 12.95 -22.83 -10.71
CA SER A 26 12.85 -21.91 -11.84
C SER A 26 12.35 -20.52 -11.42
N ALA A 27 12.51 -19.52 -12.29
CA ALA A 27 11.98 -18.18 -12.05
C ALA A 27 10.47 -18.18 -11.75
N GLN A 28 9.71 -19.01 -12.48
CA GLN A 28 8.27 -19.11 -12.28
C GLN A 28 7.92 -19.77 -10.96
N GLU A 29 8.61 -20.87 -10.59
CA GLU A 29 8.37 -21.55 -9.32
C GLU A 29 8.68 -20.64 -8.12
N LEU A 30 9.75 -19.84 -8.18
CA LEU A 30 10.08 -18.86 -7.15
C LEU A 30 9.01 -17.77 -7.05
N ALA A 31 8.50 -17.28 -8.18
CA ALA A 31 7.41 -16.31 -8.19
C ALA A 31 6.14 -16.92 -7.56
N ASP A 32 5.74 -18.13 -7.97
CA ASP A 32 4.54 -18.79 -7.46
C ASP A 32 4.63 -19.07 -5.95
N ALA A 33 5.81 -19.47 -5.45
CA ALA A 33 6.05 -19.63 -4.02
C ALA A 33 5.92 -18.29 -3.27
N ALA A 34 6.52 -17.21 -3.81
CA ALA A 34 6.42 -15.88 -3.22
C ALA A 34 4.99 -15.33 -3.20
N LYS A 35 4.20 -15.59 -4.26
CA LYS A 35 2.76 -15.27 -4.28
C LYS A 35 2.02 -16.01 -3.19
N LYS A 36 2.27 -17.31 -3.08
CA LYS A 36 1.62 -18.15 -2.07
C LYS A 36 1.87 -17.62 -0.67
N GLU A 37 3.12 -17.32 -0.32
CA GLU A 37 3.46 -16.76 0.99
C GLU A 37 2.78 -15.41 1.25
N LEU A 38 2.59 -14.60 0.22
CA LEU A 38 1.92 -13.31 0.31
C LEU A 38 0.40 -13.46 0.52
N THR A 39 -0.25 -14.33 -0.24
CA THR A 39 -1.67 -14.63 -0.10
C THR A 39 -1.97 -15.34 1.24
N ASP A 40 -1.10 -16.24 1.69
CA ASP A 40 -1.29 -17.02 2.92
C ASP A 40 -0.88 -16.29 4.20
N ALA A 41 -0.24 -15.11 4.10
CA ALA A 41 0.18 -14.35 5.27
C ALA A 41 -1.00 -14.11 6.23
N LYS A 42 -0.74 -13.84 7.51
CA LYS A 42 -1.81 -13.35 8.42
C LYS A 42 -1.72 -11.86 8.67
N SER A 43 -0.53 -11.34 8.44
CA SER A 43 -0.17 -9.95 8.62
C SER A 43 1.10 -9.66 7.83
N LEU A 44 1.30 -8.40 7.49
CA LEU A 44 2.42 -7.92 6.70
C LEU A 44 2.82 -6.52 7.16
N HIS A 45 4.10 -6.20 7.04
CA HIS A 45 4.58 -4.83 6.97
C HIS A 45 4.87 -4.48 5.51
N VAL A 46 4.06 -3.59 4.94
CA VAL A 46 4.16 -3.13 3.56
C VAL A 46 4.64 -1.69 3.53
N LYS A 47 5.69 -1.43 2.77
CA LYS A 47 6.16 -0.09 2.45
C LYS A 47 6.09 0.11 0.95
N LEU A 48 5.31 1.08 0.49
CA LEU A 48 5.22 1.46 -0.91
C LEU A 48 5.70 2.89 -1.11
N THR A 49 6.45 3.11 -2.19
CA THR A 49 6.85 4.45 -2.63
C THR A 49 6.69 4.53 -4.13
N GLU A 50 5.85 5.46 -4.56
CA GLU A 50 5.64 5.82 -5.94
C GLU A 50 6.35 7.14 -6.24
N ARG A 51 7.07 7.17 -7.36
CA ARG A 51 7.63 8.39 -7.93
C ARG A 51 7.01 8.56 -9.30
N THR A 52 6.32 9.66 -9.48
CA THR A 52 5.68 10.08 -10.72
C THR A 52 5.63 11.60 -10.74
N ASP A 53 5.73 12.16 -11.95
CA ASP A 53 5.56 13.58 -12.21
C ASP A 53 4.08 14.00 -12.16
N GLU A 54 3.16 13.04 -12.34
CA GLU A 54 1.71 13.23 -12.26
C GLU A 54 1.16 12.58 -10.99
N ARG A 55 0.73 13.39 -10.01
CA ARG A 55 0.23 12.89 -8.72
C ARG A 55 -1.24 13.24 -8.53
N GLU A 56 -2.08 12.22 -8.35
CA GLU A 56 -3.47 12.41 -7.96
C GLU A 56 -3.56 12.89 -6.50
N LEU A 57 -4.40 13.88 -6.23
CA LEU A 57 -4.50 14.53 -4.92
C LEU A 57 -4.96 13.59 -3.79
N ARG A 58 -5.70 12.53 -4.13
CA ARG A 58 -6.35 11.63 -3.15
C ARG A 58 -5.70 10.26 -3.05
N THR A 59 -4.61 10.05 -3.79
CA THR A 59 -3.90 8.77 -3.80
C THR A 59 -2.61 8.93 -2.99
N PRO A 60 -2.33 8.04 -2.02
CA PRO A 60 -1.06 8.05 -1.31
C PRO A 60 0.11 7.88 -2.29
N SER A 61 1.05 8.82 -2.27
CA SER A 61 2.33 8.70 -3.00
C SER A 61 3.28 7.70 -2.33
N SER A 62 3.12 7.52 -1.02
CA SER A 62 3.81 6.48 -0.27
C SER A 62 3.01 6.10 0.97
N PHE A 63 3.21 4.88 1.42
CA PHE A 63 2.69 4.39 2.69
C PHE A 63 3.67 3.39 3.31
N ASP A 64 3.58 3.27 4.63
CA ASP A 64 4.37 2.38 5.47
C ASP A 64 3.43 1.84 6.55
N LEU A 65 2.87 0.66 6.32
CA LEU A 65 1.72 0.12 7.06
C LEU A 65 1.99 -1.31 7.51
N ARG A 66 1.66 -1.59 8.76
CA ARG A 66 1.42 -2.95 9.26
C ARG A 66 -0.07 -3.22 9.19
N LEU A 67 -0.45 -4.34 8.59
CA LEU A 67 -1.84 -4.75 8.40
C LEU A 67 -2.01 -6.25 8.67
N ASP A 68 -3.20 -6.67 9.10
CA ASP A 68 -3.56 -8.08 9.35
C ASP A 68 -4.94 -8.47 8.79
N GLU A 69 -5.21 -9.78 8.79
CA GLU A 69 -6.46 -10.39 8.32
C GLU A 69 -7.69 -10.03 9.17
N ASP A 70 -7.49 -9.53 10.39
CA ASP A 70 -8.56 -9.05 11.26
C ASP A 70 -8.90 -7.56 10.96
N GLY A 71 -8.24 -6.96 9.98
CA GLY A 71 -8.43 -5.57 9.58
C GLY A 71 -7.83 -4.56 10.56
N ASN A 72 -6.89 -4.98 11.42
CA ASN A 72 -6.09 -4.06 12.22
C ASN A 72 -4.94 -3.51 11.40
N CYS A 73 -4.65 -2.24 11.63
CA CYS A 73 -3.61 -1.56 10.88
C CYS A 73 -2.95 -0.46 11.70
N THR A 74 -1.67 -0.23 11.45
CA THR A 74 -0.96 0.93 11.98
C THR A 74 0.18 1.35 11.06
N GLY A 75 0.35 2.65 10.90
CA GLY A 75 1.49 3.19 10.17
C GLY A 75 1.23 4.60 9.69
N SER A 76 1.83 4.94 8.55
CA SER A 76 1.77 6.30 8.01
C SER A 76 1.54 6.31 6.51
N LEU A 77 0.89 7.38 6.04
CA LEU A 77 0.65 7.66 4.63
C LEU A 77 1.15 9.05 4.29
N THR A 78 1.60 9.24 3.05
CA THR A 78 1.93 10.54 2.49
C THR A 78 1.16 10.71 1.19
N MET A 79 0.28 11.72 1.13
CA MET A 79 -0.55 11.98 -0.04
C MET A 79 0.26 12.57 -1.20
N GLY A 80 -0.20 12.39 -2.43
CA GLY A 80 0.31 13.16 -3.57
C GLY A 80 -0.36 14.54 -3.66
N THR A 81 0.34 15.57 -4.16
CA THR A 81 -0.29 16.88 -4.46
C THR A 81 0.04 17.44 -5.85
N GLY A 82 -0.07 16.66 -6.93
CA GLY A 82 0.13 17.16 -8.30
C GLY A 82 1.50 17.79 -8.59
N GLY A 83 2.59 17.19 -8.06
CA GLY A 83 3.97 17.63 -8.29
C GLY A 83 4.83 17.91 -7.05
N ALA A 84 4.27 17.74 -5.84
CA ALA A 84 5.00 17.77 -4.57
C ALA A 84 4.53 16.65 -3.63
N ASP A 85 5.28 16.39 -2.56
CA ASP A 85 4.80 15.57 -1.44
C ASP A 85 3.66 16.34 -0.76
N GLY A 86 2.50 15.69 -0.71
CA GLY A 86 1.34 16.20 -0.01
C GLY A 86 1.48 16.06 1.50
N GLY A 87 0.40 16.39 2.20
CA GLY A 87 0.36 16.14 3.63
C GLY A 87 0.48 14.66 3.98
N SER A 88 1.00 14.42 5.17
CA SER A 88 1.15 13.11 5.78
C SER A 88 0.15 12.90 6.91
N LEU A 89 -0.11 11.63 7.21
CA LEU A 89 -0.91 11.24 8.38
C LEU A 89 -0.42 9.93 8.97
N ASP A 90 -0.52 9.80 10.30
CA ASP A 90 -0.46 8.51 10.97
C ASP A 90 -1.87 7.90 10.99
N LEU A 91 -1.97 6.59 10.82
CA LEU A 91 -3.22 5.84 10.79
C LEU A 91 -3.16 4.68 11.79
N VAL A 92 -4.23 4.48 12.55
CA VAL A 92 -4.47 3.29 13.37
C VAL A 92 -5.91 2.85 13.12
N LYS A 93 -6.10 1.55 12.85
CA LYS A 93 -7.43 0.92 12.68
C LYS A 93 -7.57 -0.29 13.58
N ARG A 94 -8.70 -0.42 14.27
CA ARG A 94 -9.09 -1.61 15.06
C ARG A 94 -10.54 -1.93 14.78
N GLY A 95 -10.79 -2.98 13.99
CA GLY A 95 -12.14 -3.25 13.47
C GLY A 95 -12.67 -2.03 12.72
N ASP A 96 -13.76 -1.45 13.22
CA ASP A 96 -14.41 -0.27 12.63
C ASP A 96 -13.88 1.06 13.20
N GLU A 97 -13.10 1.04 14.29
CA GLU A 97 -12.57 2.26 14.90
C GLU A 97 -11.30 2.73 14.17
N VAL A 98 -11.25 4.01 13.83
CA VAL A 98 -10.16 4.61 13.06
C VAL A 98 -9.64 5.87 13.76
N TRP A 99 -8.33 5.94 13.94
CA TRP A 99 -7.61 7.12 14.38
C TRP A 99 -6.67 7.58 13.27
N MET A 100 -6.87 8.80 12.79
CA MET A 100 -5.95 9.45 11.86
C MET A 100 -5.32 10.67 12.52
N LYS A 101 -4.02 10.88 12.35
CA LYS A 101 -3.35 12.10 12.81
C LYS A 101 -2.71 12.81 11.64
N PRO A 102 -3.44 13.70 10.95
CA PRO A 102 -2.92 14.38 9.79
C PRO A 102 -2.11 15.61 10.16
N ASP A 103 -1.12 15.91 9.34
CA ASP A 103 -0.41 17.18 9.43
C ASP A 103 -1.22 18.35 8.85
N ALA A 104 -0.73 19.57 9.09
CA ALA A 104 -1.37 20.79 8.61
C ALA A 104 -1.43 20.88 7.08
N THR A 105 -0.51 20.24 6.36
CA THR A 105 -0.49 20.23 4.89
C THR A 105 -1.63 19.36 4.37
N PHE A 106 -1.91 18.22 5.02
CA PHE A 106 -3.00 17.32 4.69
C PHE A 106 -4.33 18.05 4.83
N TRP A 107 -4.55 18.71 5.97
CA TRP A 107 -5.79 19.44 6.24
C TRP A 107 -6.07 20.51 5.19
N LYS A 108 -5.07 21.31 4.83
CA LYS A 108 -5.21 22.36 3.81
C LYS A 108 -5.40 21.82 2.39
N ALA A 109 -4.88 20.64 2.11
CA ALA A 109 -4.99 20.02 0.79
C ALA A 109 -6.32 19.29 0.59
N GLN A 110 -6.79 18.57 1.61
CA GLN A 110 -7.95 17.68 1.51
C GLN A 110 -9.27 18.32 1.92
N VAL A 111 -9.23 19.32 2.81
CA VAL A 111 -10.44 20.03 3.25
C VAL A 111 -10.54 21.35 2.48
N PRO A 112 -11.58 21.54 1.65
CA PRO A 112 -11.68 22.71 0.78
C PRO A 112 -11.99 23.99 1.56
N GLY A 113 -11.56 25.13 1.00
CA GLY A 113 -11.84 26.45 1.54
C GLY A 113 -11.17 26.71 2.90
N GLY A 114 -11.67 27.73 3.62
CA GLY A 114 -11.10 28.13 4.92
C GLY A 114 -11.25 27.11 6.06
N ALA A 115 -11.95 26.01 5.82
CA ALA A 115 -12.13 24.93 6.79
C ALA A 115 -10.85 24.12 6.97
N GLY A 116 -9.98 24.01 5.95
CA GLY A 116 -8.71 23.31 6.05
C GLY A 116 -7.72 23.98 7.00
N GLU A 117 -7.61 25.32 6.98
CA GLU A 117 -6.79 26.04 7.96
C GLU A 117 -7.32 25.93 9.38
N LEU A 118 -8.65 25.92 9.56
CA LEU A 118 -9.26 25.76 10.87
C LEU A 118 -9.07 24.33 11.40
N ALA A 119 -9.19 23.31 10.53
CA ALA A 119 -8.97 21.91 10.88
C ALA A 119 -7.51 21.68 11.28
N ALA A 120 -6.56 22.24 10.54
CA ALA A 120 -5.15 22.19 10.87
C ALA A 120 -4.84 22.77 12.27
N GLN A 121 -5.57 23.80 12.71
CA GLN A 121 -5.40 24.39 14.04
C GLN A 121 -6.10 23.58 15.12
N LEU A 122 -7.32 23.08 14.86
CA LEU A 122 -8.10 22.35 15.84
C LEU A 122 -7.48 20.99 16.18
N PHE A 123 -6.98 20.29 15.17
CA PHE A 123 -6.46 18.92 15.30
C PHE A 123 -4.93 18.86 15.39
N ASP A 124 -4.26 20.00 15.60
CA ASP A 124 -2.80 20.07 15.67
C ASP A 124 -2.25 19.09 16.73
N GLY A 125 -1.43 18.13 16.27
CA GLY A 125 -0.83 17.12 17.11
C GLY A 125 -1.79 16.08 17.70
N ARG A 126 -3.06 16.06 17.29
CA ARG A 126 -4.12 15.18 17.83
C ARG A 126 -4.56 14.15 16.80
N TYR A 127 -4.97 12.98 17.28
CA TYR A 127 -5.70 12.03 16.45
C TYR A 127 -7.15 12.49 16.29
N VAL A 128 -7.65 12.46 15.07
CA VAL A 128 -9.07 12.47 14.75
C VAL A 128 -9.57 11.04 14.84
N HIS A 129 -10.61 10.82 15.64
CA HIS A 129 -11.16 9.51 15.94
C HIS A 129 -12.61 9.41 15.46
N GLY A 130 -12.97 8.28 14.90
CA GLY A 130 -14.34 7.93 14.52
C GLY A 130 -14.41 6.49 14.01
N THR A 131 -15.48 6.18 13.29
CA THR A 131 -15.68 4.85 12.69
C THR A 131 -15.55 4.88 11.17
N THR A 132 -15.45 3.71 10.55
CA THR A 132 -15.59 3.50 9.09
C THR A 132 -16.96 3.92 8.53
N ASP A 133 -17.95 4.27 9.36
CA ASP A 133 -19.19 4.90 8.87
C ASP A 133 -18.98 6.34 8.40
N ASP A 134 -17.88 7.00 8.81
CA ASP A 134 -17.53 8.32 8.31
C ASP A 134 -16.82 8.21 6.95
N PRO A 135 -17.33 8.85 5.87
CA PRO A 135 -16.77 8.70 4.53
C PRO A 135 -15.29 9.07 4.39
N MET A 136 -14.78 9.96 5.24
CA MET A 136 -13.37 10.35 5.21
C MET A 136 -12.48 9.27 5.85
N LEU A 137 -12.96 8.66 6.94
CA LEU A 137 -12.24 7.59 7.61
C LEU A 137 -12.31 6.30 6.82
N ASP A 138 -13.47 5.98 6.25
CA ASP A 138 -13.69 4.81 5.38
C ASP A 138 -12.66 4.75 4.25
N GLY A 139 -12.63 5.77 3.38
CA GLY A 139 -11.74 5.79 2.21
C GLY A 139 -10.24 5.85 2.56
N LEU A 140 -9.87 6.34 3.75
CA LEU A 140 -8.48 6.27 4.23
C LEU A 140 -8.15 4.92 4.84
N SER A 141 -9.14 4.21 5.38
CA SER A 141 -8.99 2.91 6.01
C SER A 141 -8.96 1.76 5.00
N ASP A 142 -9.40 1.97 3.77
CA ASP A 142 -9.32 0.98 2.68
C ASP A 142 -7.90 0.45 2.45
N VAL A 143 -6.89 1.32 2.59
CA VAL A 143 -5.47 0.94 2.45
C VAL A 143 -4.97 -0.04 3.52
N CYS A 144 -5.76 -0.25 4.57
CA CYS A 144 -5.48 -1.17 5.67
C CYS A 144 -6.10 -2.55 5.46
N ASP A 145 -6.92 -2.74 4.42
CA ASP A 145 -7.54 -4.02 4.12
C ASP A 145 -6.55 -4.95 3.40
N LEU A 146 -6.08 -5.95 4.14
CA LEU A 146 -5.16 -6.97 3.64
C LEU A 146 -5.76 -7.83 2.53
N ASP A 147 -7.05 -8.13 2.61
CA ASP A 147 -7.73 -8.96 1.63
C ASP A 147 -7.99 -8.19 0.34
N SER A 148 -8.32 -6.91 0.44
CA SER A 148 -8.37 -6.00 -0.72
C SER A 148 -6.98 -5.89 -1.38
N PHE A 149 -5.92 -5.70 -0.59
CA PHE A 149 -4.54 -5.68 -1.11
C PHE A 149 -4.16 -6.98 -1.83
N ARG A 150 -4.52 -8.14 -1.28
CA ARG A 150 -4.35 -9.44 -1.96
C ARG A 150 -5.21 -9.57 -3.20
N GLY A 151 -6.45 -9.12 -3.13
CA GLY A 151 -7.39 -9.13 -4.25
C GLY A 151 -6.84 -8.32 -5.41
N GLU A 152 -6.22 -7.16 -5.17
CA GLU A 152 -5.54 -6.41 -6.22
C GLU A 152 -4.40 -7.23 -6.85
N LEU A 153 -3.59 -7.91 -6.03
CA LEU A 153 -2.51 -8.80 -6.46
C LEU A 153 -3.00 -10.04 -7.24
N GLU A 154 -4.20 -10.52 -6.96
CA GLU A 154 -4.79 -11.65 -7.69
C GLU A 154 -5.50 -11.21 -8.97
N ASN A 155 -6.19 -10.07 -8.96
CA ASN A 155 -7.03 -9.62 -10.06
C ASN A 155 -6.27 -8.86 -11.16
N GLY A 156 -5.10 -8.27 -10.87
CA GLY A 156 -4.24 -7.80 -11.96
C GLY A 156 -3.70 -8.95 -12.83
N SER A 157 -3.87 -10.21 -12.43
CA SER A 157 -3.70 -11.39 -13.30
C SER A 157 -4.80 -11.54 -14.39
N GLY A 158 -5.67 -10.55 -14.60
CA GLY A 158 -6.70 -10.55 -15.66
C GLY A 158 -6.17 -10.42 -17.10
N GLY A 159 -4.87 -10.18 -17.27
CA GLY A 159 -4.14 -10.33 -18.54
C GLY A 159 -3.32 -11.62 -18.56
N SER A 160 -2.89 -12.06 -19.76
CA SER A 160 -1.77 -12.99 -19.85
C SER A 160 -0.62 -12.37 -19.05
N GLY A 161 -0.08 -13.09 -18.06
CA GLY A 161 1.04 -12.58 -17.27
C GLY A 161 2.24 -12.27 -18.17
N PRO A 162 3.36 -11.77 -17.61
CA PRO A 162 4.56 -11.54 -18.38
C PRO A 162 4.90 -12.78 -19.20
N ASP A 163 5.13 -12.61 -20.50
CA ASP A 163 5.33 -13.76 -21.41
C ASP A 163 6.38 -14.73 -20.85
N HIS A 164 7.44 -14.19 -20.22
CA HIS A 164 8.49 -14.93 -19.53
C HIS A 164 9.09 -14.13 -18.36
N LEU A 165 9.43 -14.83 -17.26
CA LEU A 165 10.30 -14.33 -16.20
C LEU A 165 11.74 -14.80 -16.43
N THR A 166 12.71 -13.93 -16.17
CA THR A 166 14.14 -14.26 -16.20
C THR A 166 14.69 -14.28 -14.79
N LYS A 167 15.34 -15.38 -14.40
CA LYS A 167 16.07 -15.51 -13.14
C LYS A 167 17.41 -14.78 -13.25
N GLY A 168 17.73 -13.92 -12.30
CA GLY A 168 19.05 -13.32 -12.18
C GLY A 168 19.89 -13.99 -11.09
N ASP A 169 21.16 -13.58 -11.00
CA ASP A 169 22.07 -14.04 -9.95
C ASP A 169 21.60 -13.58 -8.56
N GLU A 170 21.83 -14.42 -7.56
CA GLU A 170 21.56 -14.09 -6.16
C GLU A 170 22.26 -12.79 -5.74
N THR A 171 21.55 -11.99 -4.96
CA THR A 171 22.03 -10.72 -4.43
C THR A 171 21.43 -10.45 -3.06
N THR A 172 21.74 -9.32 -2.44
CA THR A 172 21.23 -8.98 -1.10
C THR A 172 20.38 -7.71 -1.15
N VAL A 173 19.19 -7.78 -0.56
CA VAL A 173 18.30 -6.63 -0.34
C VAL A 173 18.06 -6.46 1.15
N ARG A 174 18.51 -5.33 1.71
CA ARG A 174 18.36 -5.00 3.15
C ARG A 174 18.88 -6.09 4.10
N GLY A 175 19.90 -6.83 3.68
CA GLY A 175 20.50 -7.92 4.48
C GLY A 175 19.82 -9.28 4.30
N THR A 176 18.85 -9.41 3.40
CA THR A 176 18.23 -10.68 3.00
C THR A 176 18.78 -11.09 1.64
N ASP A 177 19.25 -12.33 1.52
CA ASP A 177 19.65 -12.90 0.23
C ASP A 177 18.42 -13.21 -0.61
N VAL A 178 18.45 -12.76 -1.85
CA VAL A 178 17.32 -12.78 -2.77
C VAL A 178 17.75 -13.14 -4.18
N VAL A 179 16.85 -13.82 -4.88
CA VAL A 179 16.91 -14.05 -6.32
C VAL A 179 16.05 -13.00 -7.02
N PRO A 180 16.62 -12.14 -7.88
CA PRO A 180 15.85 -11.20 -8.67
C PRO A 180 15.19 -11.91 -9.86
N LEU A 181 13.89 -11.71 -10.04
CA LEU A 181 13.09 -12.21 -11.15
C LEU A 181 12.62 -11.02 -11.97
N THR A 182 13.11 -10.89 -13.20
CA THR A 182 12.79 -9.74 -14.06
C THR A 182 11.80 -10.13 -15.15
N GLY A 183 10.88 -9.24 -15.47
CA GLY A 183 10.00 -9.39 -16.61
C GLY A 183 9.54 -8.04 -17.13
N ARG A 184 8.73 -8.08 -18.19
CA ARG A 184 8.12 -6.90 -18.79
C ARG A 184 6.63 -7.11 -18.94
N GLU A 185 5.87 -6.08 -18.61
CA GLU A 185 4.42 -6.13 -18.69
C GLU A 185 3.88 -4.75 -19.06
N HIS A 186 2.93 -4.69 -20.00
CA HIS A 186 2.35 -3.43 -20.47
C HIS A 186 3.37 -2.33 -20.81
N GLY A 187 4.55 -2.74 -21.33
CA GLY A 187 5.61 -1.81 -21.69
C GLY A 187 6.40 -1.25 -20.50
N LYS A 188 6.24 -1.77 -19.27
CA LYS A 188 7.01 -1.44 -18.08
C LYS A 188 7.88 -2.61 -17.66
N ASP A 189 9.10 -2.32 -17.22
CA ASP A 189 9.97 -3.35 -16.64
C ASP A 189 9.64 -3.51 -15.16
N PHE A 190 9.58 -4.75 -14.69
CA PHE A 190 9.45 -5.04 -13.27
C PHE A 190 10.53 -6.01 -12.79
N THR A 191 10.73 -6.01 -11.48
CA THR A 191 11.62 -6.97 -10.80
C THR A 191 11.00 -7.37 -9.47
N LEU A 192 10.84 -8.68 -9.27
CA LEU A 192 10.54 -9.27 -7.98
C LEU A 192 11.85 -9.72 -7.34
N TYR A 193 12.06 -9.39 -6.08
CA TYR A 193 13.20 -9.85 -5.29
C TYR A 193 12.67 -10.86 -4.28
N VAL A 194 12.85 -12.13 -4.58
CA VAL A 194 12.32 -13.26 -3.80
C VAL A 194 13.42 -13.78 -2.89
N ALA A 195 13.14 -14.04 -1.62
CA ALA A 195 14.10 -14.62 -0.69
C ALA A 195 14.68 -15.94 -1.26
N SER A 196 16.01 -16.06 -1.23
CA SER A 196 16.69 -17.27 -1.70
C SER A 196 16.37 -18.47 -0.82
N ASP A 197 16.29 -18.25 0.48
CA ASP A 197 15.92 -19.28 1.46
C ASP A 197 14.40 -19.52 1.47
N GLU A 198 14.01 -20.74 1.83
CA GLU A 198 12.62 -21.05 2.16
C GLU A 198 12.09 -20.10 3.26
N PRO A 199 10.83 -19.65 3.19
CA PRO A 199 9.79 -20.12 2.28
C PRO A 199 9.67 -19.29 0.99
N HIS A 200 10.73 -18.59 0.56
CA HIS A 200 10.77 -17.79 -0.67
C HIS A 200 9.79 -16.61 -0.66
N GLN A 201 9.79 -15.83 0.43
CA GLN A 201 8.93 -14.65 0.56
C GLN A 201 9.34 -13.54 -0.42
N LEU A 202 8.36 -12.77 -0.91
CA LEU A 202 8.64 -11.55 -1.66
C LEU A 202 9.21 -10.48 -0.73
N VAL A 203 10.47 -10.08 -0.92
CA VAL A 203 11.12 -9.06 -0.10
C VAL A 203 10.89 -7.67 -0.67
N ARG A 204 10.93 -7.55 -2.00
CA ARG A 204 10.75 -6.28 -2.72
C ARG A 204 10.19 -6.51 -4.11
N ALA A 205 9.34 -5.62 -4.57
CA ALA A 205 8.95 -5.50 -5.96
C ALA A 205 9.27 -4.09 -6.46
N THR A 206 9.75 -3.99 -7.70
CA THR A 206 9.98 -2.70 -8.36
C THR A 206 9.36 -2.68 -9.74
N VAL A 207 8.78 -1.56 -10.12
CA VAL A 207 8.27 -1.28 -11.46
C VAL A 207 8.94 0.00 -11.96
N LYS A 208 9.40 -0.01 -13.21
CA LYS A 208 10.03 1.13 -13.86
C LYS A 208 9.35 1.39 -15.21
N GLY A 209 8.74 2.56 -15.32
CA GLY A 209 8.30 3.18 -16.57
C GLY A 209 9.24 4.32 -16.98
N THR A 210 8.84 5.05 -18.02
CA THR A 210 9.60 6.21 -18.53
C THR A 210 9.64 7.36 -17.52
N ASP A 211 8.47 7.69 -16.96
CA ASP A 211 8.28 8.87 -16.09
C ASP A 211 7.73 8.49 -14.70
N GLU A 212 7.64 7.18 -14.43
CA GLU A 212 7.12 6.63 -13.19
C GLU A 212 7.99 5.47 -12.69
N SER A 213 8.15 5.36 -11.38
CA SER A 213 8.73 4.19 -10.76
C SER A 213 8.05 3.90 -9.44
N VAL A 214 7.88 2.62 -9.15
CA VAL A 214 7.31 2.18 -7.87
C VAL A 214 8.24 1.18 -7.24
N THR A 215 8.41 1.30 -5.93
CA THR A 215 9.08 0.32 -5.10
C THR A 215 8.16 -0.08 -3.96
N MET A 216 7.91 -1.37 -3.84
CA MET A 216 7.20 -1.99 -2.73
C MET A 216 8.17 -2.91 -1.98
N THR A 217 8.19 -2.82 -0.66
CA THR A 217 8.95 -3.71 0.22
C THR A 217 7.96 -4.40 1.15
N LEU A 218 8.10 -5.71 1.32
CA LEU A 218 7.27 -6.51 2.21
C LEU A 218 8.17 -7.19 3.22
N THR A 219 7.79 -7.12 4.47
CA THR A 219 8.52 -7.68 5.61
C THR A 219 7.56 -8.11 6.69
N ASP A 220 8.09 -8.69 7.78
CA ASP A 220 7.31 -9.00 8.98
C ASP A 220 6.08 -9.90 8.72
N TYR A 221 6.19 -10.82 7.75
CA TYR A 221 5.17 -11.82 7.44
C TYR A 221 4.73 -12.57 8.71
N GLY A 222 3.44 -12.52 9.02
CA GLY A 222 2.82 -13.19 10.16
C GLY A 222 3.18 -12.61 11.53
N LYS A 223 3.86 -11.46 11.61
CA LYS A 223 4.10 -10.78 12.89
C LYS A 223 2.86 -9.98 13.32
N PRO A 224 2.46 -10.03 14.60
CA PRO A 224 1.28 -9.29 15.06
C PRO A 224 1.39 -7.79 14.78
N VAL A 225 0.30 -7.19 14.33
CA VAL A 225 0.17 -5.73 14.25
C VAL A 225 0.16 -5.19 15.68
N PRO A 226 0.93 -4.14 16.00
CA PRO A 226 0.84 -3.47 17.30
C PRO A 226 -0.60 -3.10 17.60
N ASP A 227 -1.10 -3.42 18.79
CA ASP A 227 -2.51 -3.30 19.18
C ASP A 227 -2.85 -1.97 19.87
N GLU A 228 -1.84 -1.21 20.28
CA GLU A 228 -1.98 0.09 20.94
C GLU A 228 -2.90 1.05 20.15
N THR A 229 -3.81 1.69 20.87
CA THR A 229 -4.67 2.75 20.33
C THR A 229 -4.36 4.08 20.99
N PRO A 230 -4.51 5.21 20.28
CA PRO A 230 -4.40 6.53 20.89
C PRO A 230 -5.39 6.70 22.06
N SER A 231 -4.93 7.29 23.15
CA SER A 231 -5.80 7.58 24.30
C SER A 231 -6.84 8.66 23.99
N ALA A 232 -7.87 8.76 24.84
CA ALA A 232 -8.90 9.80 24.71
C ALA A 232 -8.31 11.23 24.75
N ASP A 233 -7.27 11.47 25.56
CA ASP A 233 -6.61 12.78 25.64
C ASP A 233 -5.78 13.10 24.39
N GLN A 234 -5.34 12.08 23.66
CA GLN A 234 -4.64 12.23 22.38
C GLN A 234 -5.61 12.37 21.21
N SER A 235 -6.90 12.09 21.41
CA SER A 235 -7.90 11.96 20.34
C SER A 235 -8.97 13.04 20.41
N VAL A 236 -9.58 13.36 19.27
CA VAL A 236 -10.71 14.27 19.12
C VAL A 236 -11.70 13.63 18.15
N ASP A 237 -12.98 13.67 18.48
CA ASP A 237 -14.03 13.06 17.65
C ASP A 237 -14.16 13.77 16.28
N ILE A 238 -14.30 13.00 15.21
CA ILE A 238 -14.43 13.48 13.84
C ILE A 238 -15.66 14.38 13.62
N SER A 239 -16.71 14.24 14.44
CA SER A 239 -17.88 15.14 14.39
C SER A 239 -17.49 16.62 14.54
N LYS A 240 -16.38 16.92 15.21
CA LYS A 240 -15.87 18.30 15.33
C LYS A 240 -15.47 18.92 14.00
N LEU A 241 -15.05 18.11 13.02
CA LEU A 241 -14.77 18.59 11.68
C LEU A 241 -16.07 19.02 10.97
N ARG A 242 -17.15 18.25 11.12
CA ARG A 242 -18.47 18.56 10.50
C ARG A 242 -19.12 19.81 11.12
N ASP A 243 -18.97 19.98 12.43
CA ASP A 243 -19.45 21.18 13.14
C ASP A 243 -18.83 22.48 12.57
N MET A 244 -17.68 22.39 11.90
CA MET A 244 -16.96 23.51 11.28
C MET A 244 -17.34 23.77 9.83
N ALA A 245 -17.92 22.78 9.13
CA ALA A 245 -18.34 22.87 7.73
C ALA A 245 -19.85 22.62 7.57
N PRO A 246 -20.72 23.43 8.20
CA PRO A 246 -22.17 23.17 8.22
C PRO A 246 -22.88 23.25 6.86
N ASP A 247 -22.22 23.74 5.79
CA ASP A 247 -22.84 24.04 4.50
C ASP A 247 -22.51 23.05 3.34
N GLU A 248 -21.80 21.94 3.59
CA GLU A 248 -21.68 20.86 2.60
C GLU A 248 -22.68 19.72 2.89
N THR A 249 -23.97 20.06 2.91
CA THR A 249 -25.02 19.04 2.84
C THR A 249 -24.89 18.30 1.50
N PRO A 250 -24.83 16.95 1.45
CA PRO A 250 -24.97 16.23 0.20
C PRO A 250 -26.30 16.64 -0.44
N ARG A 251 -26.27 17.20 -1.66
CA ARG A 251 -27.49 17.28 -2.45
C ARG A 251 -27.93 15.85 -2.76
N ALA A 252 -28.82 15.33 -1.93
CA ALA A 252 -29.59 14.15 -2.24
C ALA A 252 -30.45 14.47 -3.48
N GLY A 253 -30.16 13.77 -4.59
CA GLY A 253 -31.08 13.59 -5.70
C GLY A 253 -31.18 14.72 -6.73
N ALA A 254 -30.68 14.45 -7.93
CA ALA A 254 -31.35 14.74 -9.20
C ALA A 254 -31.00 13.63 -10.19
#